data_AF-A0A5E4W5C4-F1
#
_entry.id   AF-A0A5E4W5C4-F1
#
_cell.length_a   1.000
_cell.length_b   1.000
_cell.length_c   1.000
_cell.angle_alpha   90.00
_cell.angle_beta   90.00
_cell.angle_gamma   90.00
#
_symmetry.space_group_name_H-M   'P 1'
#
loop_
_entity.id
_entity.type
_entity.pdbx_description
1 polymer ?
#
loop_
_entity_poly.entity_id
_entity_poly.type
_entity_poly.pdbx_seq_one_letter_code
_entity_poly.pdbx_strand_id
1 'polypeptide(L)'
;MRLVRPHAALRDGVVTAGPSLYDILLGHIEGDPIAAYDDRTLEILSVQRNVHRILNTRAGAVKHLPNYGLPDLSTIYRALPASAAELQAQLEKTLLAYEPRLRAIEVEILQDSDPGVVMSFEMTCHLKKAGLVRFGTYFEPQGKIRLSRRGSSKPRESTGNRQ
;
A
#
# COMPACT_ATOMS: atom_id res chain seq x y z
N MET A 1 -29.09 -14.08 19.46
CA MET A 1 -27.87 -14.08 20.28
C MET A 1 -26.72 -14.59 19.40
N ARG A 2 -25.96 -13.70 18.76
CA ARG A 2 -24.93 -14.07 17.77
C ARG A 2 -23.61 -14.27 18.51
N LEU A 3 -23.09 -15.49 18.48
CA LEU A 3 -21.85 -15.89 19.13
C LEU A 3 -20.69 -15.03 18.58
N VAL A 4 -20.18 -14.09 19.36
CA VAL A 4 -18.95 -13.36 19.06
C VAL A 4 -17.83 -14.39 19.16
N ARG A 5 -17.29 -14.84 18.02
CA ARG A 5 -16.08 -15.66 18.03
C ARG A 5 -14.94 -14.77 18.56
N PRO A 6 -14.23 -15.15 19.62
CA PRO A 6 -13.02 -14.44 20.00
C PRO A 6 -12.02 -14.58 18.84
N HIS A 7 -11.53 -13.44 18.34
CA HIS A 7 -10.41 -13.42 17.41
C HIS A 7 -9.22 -14.00 18.16
N ALA A 8 -8.89 -15.27 17.87
CA ALA A 8 -7.87 -16.03 18.55
C ALA A 8 -6.49 -15.49 18.15
N ALA A 9 -6.11 -14.35 18.72
CA ALA A 9 -4.72 -13.97 18.82
C ALA A 9 -4.05 -14.98 19.77
N LEU A 10 -3.01 -15.65 19.27
CA LEU A 10 -2.21 -16.73 19.91
C LEU A 10 -2.81 -18.13 19.82
N ARG A 11 -2.59 -18.79 18.68
CA ARG A 11 -2.51 -20.26 18.60
C ARG A 11 -1.15 -20.66 18.04
N ASP A 12 -0.38 -21.35 18.88
CA ASP A 12 0.72 -22.26 18.54
C ASP A 12 1.83 -21.73 17.63
N GLY A 13 2.64 -20.77 18.09
CA GLY A 13 4.00 -20.51 17.56
C GLY A 13 4.14 -20.15 16.07
N VAL A 14 3.05 -20.14 15.31
CA VAL A 14 2.96 -19.77 13.90
C VAL A 14 2.45 -18.35 13.88
N VAL A 15 3.26 -17.43 13.37
CA VAL A 15 2.84 -16.04 13.23
C VAL A 15 1.80 -16.00 12.10
N THR A 16 0.51 -16.06 12.41
CA THR A 16 -0.59 -16.08 11.45
C THR A 16 -0.83 -14.70 10.83
N ALA A 17 -1.45 -14.66 9.66
CA ALA A 17 -1.85 -13.40 9.04
C ALA A 17 -2.85 -12.65 9.93
N GLY A 18 -2.94 -11.32 9.81
CA GLY A 18 -3.92 -10.58 10.58
C GLY A 18 -3.79 -9.06 10.57
N PRO A 19 -4.73 -8.38 11.25
CA PRO A 19 -4.77 -6.92 11.34
C PRO A 19 -3.60 -6.36 12.15
N SER A 20 -3.34 -5.07 12.01
CA SER A 20 -2.38 -4.37 12.86
C SER A 20 -2.97 -4.12 14.25
N LEU A 21 -2.11 -3.83 15.24
CA LEU A 21 -2.55 -3.38 16.56
C LEU A 21 -3.49 -2.16 16.45
N TYR A 22 -3.23 -1.26 15.52
CA TYR A 22 -4.08 -0.09 15.29
C TYR A 22 -5.53 -0.49 14.94
N ASP A 23 -5.73 -1.47 14.07
CA ASP A 23 -7.07 -1.92 13.69
C ASP A 23 -7.73 -2.77 14.79
N ILE A 24 -6.93 -3.52 15.57
CA ILE A 24 -7.41 -4.24 16.76
C ILE A 24 -7.96 -3.25 17.79
N LEU A 25 -7.24 -2.16 18.06
CA LEU A 25 -7.65 -1.14 19.02
C LEU A 25 -8.88 -0.36 18.54
N LEU A 26 -9.03 -0.15 17.22
CA LEU A 26 -10.24 0.46 16.66
C LEU A 26 -11.44 -0.50 16.66
N GLY A 27 -11.21 -1.81 16.55
CA GLY A 27 -12.25 -2.83 16.46
C GLY A 27 -12.98 -2.88 15.11
N HIS A 28 -12.63 -2.01 14.16
CA HIS A 28 -13.22 -1.95 12.84
C HIS A 28 -12.19 -1.57 11.77
N ILE A 29 -12.46 -1.94 10.52
CA ILE A 29 -11.69 -1.57 9.34
C ILE A 29 -12.66 -1.12 8.24
N GLU A 30 -12.43 0.07 7.69
CA GLU A 30 -13.34 0.69 6.68
C GLU A 30 -14.80 0.87 7.15
N GLY A 31 -15.05 0.80 8.46
CA GLY A 31 -16.38 0.93 9.05
C GLY A 31 -17.01 -0.41 9.42
N ASP A 32 -16.44 -1.52 8.92
CA ASP A 32 -16.89 -2.86 9.24
C ASP A 32 -16.13 -3.45 10.44
N PRO A 33 -16.79 -4.20 11.32
CA PRO A 33 -16.11 -4.89 12.42
C PRO A 33 -14.99 -5.80 11.90
N ILE A 34 -13.86 -5.87 12.61
CA ILE A 34 -12.75 -6.75 12.21
C ILE A 34 -13.17 -8.22 12.06
N ALA A 35 -14.17 -8.66 12.82
CA ALA A 35 -14.71 -10.02 12.75
C ALA A 35 -15.49 -10.32 11.46
N ALA A 36 -15.74 -9.33 10.59
CA ALA A 36 -16.42 -9.52 9.32
C ALA A 36 -15.54 -10.15 8.23
N TYR A 37 -14.22 -10.17 8.43
CA TYR A 37 -13.25 -10.60 7.43
C TYR A 37 -12.36 -11.74 7.95
N ASP A 38 -11.84 -12.55 7.03
CA ASP A 38 -10.80 -13.53 7.34
C ASP A 38 -9.43 -12.86 7.56
N ASP A 39 -8.52 -13.57 8.24
CA ASP A 39 -7.18 -13.08 8.62
C ASP A 39 -6.35 -12.55 7.44
N ARG A 40 -6.43 -13.20 6.27
CA ARG A 40 -5.69 -12.79 5.07
C ARG A 40 -6.25 -11.49 4.51
N THR A 41 -7.57 -11.38 4.44
CA THR A 41 -8.25 -10.15 4.02
C THR A 41 -7.96 -9.02 5.00
N LEU A 42 -8.01 -9.27 6.31
CA LEU A 42 -7.65 -8.29 7.34
C LEU A 42 -6.21 -7.78 7.21
N GLU A 43 -5.25 -8.68 6.98
CA GLU A 43 -3.85 -8.28 6.76
C GLU A 43 -3.74 -7.34 5.55
N ILE A 44 -4.35 -7.71 4.42
CA ILE A 44 -4.29 -6.92 3.18
C ILE A 44 -4.91 -5.53 3.39
N LEU A 45 -6.11 -5.44 3.96
CA LEU A 45 -6.79 -4.18 4.22
C LEU A 45 -6.00 -3.31 5.21
N SER A 46 -5.45 -3.92 6.25
CA SER A 46 -4.64 -3.24 7.26
C SER A 46 -3.35 -2.67 6.67
N VAL A 47 -2.66 -3.45 5.83
CA VAL A 47 -1.48 -3.01 5.09
C VAL A 47 -1.85 -1.88 4.13
N GLN A 48 -2.92 -2.02 3.35
CA GLN A 48 -3.38 -0.97 2.44
C GLN A 48 -3.60 0.36 3.18
N ARG A 49 -4.26 0.33 4.34
CA ARG A 49 -4.49 1.54 5.16
C ARG A 49 -3.19 2.11 5.70
N ASN A 50 -2.26 1.27 6.13
CA ASN A 50 -0.97 1.74 6.63
C ASN A 50 -0.13 2.38 5.53
N VAL A 51 -0.02 1.72 4.37
CA VAL A 51 0.63 2.26 3.17
C VAL A 51 -0.01 3.60 2.79
N HIS A 52 -1.34 3.69 2.75
CA HIS A 52 -2.03 4.95 2.47
C HIS A 52 -1.65 6.07 3.46
N ARG A 53 -1.56 5.78 4.77
CA ARG A 53 -1.10 6.76 5.77
C ARG A 53 0.34 7.19 5.54
N ILE A 54 1.24 6.26 5.27
CA ILE A 54 2.66 6.56 5.02
C ILE A 54 2.79 7.48 3.80
N LEU A 55 2.16 7.11 2.68
CA LEU A 55 2.25 7.86 1.42
C LEU A 55 1.64 9.27 1.51
N ASN A 56 0.63 9.48 2.35
CA ASN A 56 0.00 10.79 2.56
C ASN A 56 0.58 11.57 3.75
N THR A 57 1.67 11.11 4.36
CA THR A 57 2.38 11.85 5.41
C THR A 57 3.67 12.42 4.86
N ARG A 58 3.95 13.69 5.17
CA ARG A 58 5.24 14.32 4.86
C ARG A 58 6.26 13.96 5.94
N ALA A 59 7.46 13.55 5.55
CA ALA A 59 8.59 13.39 6.45
C ALA A 59 8.82 14.67 7.27
N GLY A 60 9.05 14.51 8.57
CA GLY A 60 9.14 15.60 9.55
C GLY A 60 7.82 16.02 10.19
N ALA A 61 6.66 15.56 9.70
CA ALA A 61 5.36 15.89 10.30
C ALA A 61 5.14 15.23 11.68
N VAL A 62 5.78 14.09 11.93
CA VAL A 62 5.70 13.37 13.20
C VAL A 62 6.97 13.62 14.01
N LYS A 63 6.88 14.40 15.10
CA LYS A 63 8.04 14.87 15.88
C LYS A 63 8.99 13.74 16.32
N HIS A 64 8.45 12.60 16.74
CA HIS A 64 9.23 11.47 17.24
C HIS A 64 9.62 10.45 16.15
N LEU A 65 9.14 10.64 14.92
CA LEU A 65 9.49 9.84 13.75
C LEU A 65 9.79 10.78 12.58
N PRO A 66 10.94 11.49 12.61
CA PRO A 66 11.24 12.52 11.61
C PRO A 66 11.34 11.95 10.19
N ASN A 67 11.64 10.67 10.06
CA ASN A 67 11.74 9.99 8.76
C ASN A 67 10.42 9.32 8.33
N TYR A 68 9.31 9.46 9.08
CA TYR A 68 8.03 8.82 8.73
C TYR A 68 7.28 9.61 7.67
N GLY A 69 6.89 8.91 6.60
CA GLY A 69 6.26 9.51 5.43
C GLY A 69 7.24 9.80 4.31
N LEU A 70 6.74 10.38 3.22
CA LEU A 70 7.55 10.71 2.05
C LEU A 70 8.22 12.09 2.22
N PRO A 71 9.46 12.27 1.73
CA PRO A 71 10.05 13.60 1.64
C PRO A 71 9.23 14.50 0.71
N ASP A 72 9.58 15.79 0.63
CA ASP A 72 8.97 16.68 -0.36
C ASP A 72 9.39 16.23 -1.78
N LEU A 73 8.48 15.53 -2.45
CA LEU A 73 8.72 14.96 -3.78
C LEU A 73 8.42 15.95 -4.91
N SER A 74 8.10 17.22 -4.63
CA SER A 74 7.72 18.19 -5.67
C SER A 74 8.80 18.38 -6.74
N THR A 75 10.08 18.35 -6.36
CA THR A 75 11.21 18.40 -7.29
C THR A 75 11.38 17.12 -8.09
N ILE A 76 11.23 15.96 -7.43
CA ILE A 76 11.28 14.65 -8.08
C ILE A 76 10.18 14.56 -9.13
N TYR A 77 8.96 14.97 -8.81
CA TYR A 77 7.84 14.94 -9.77
C TYR A 77 8.05 15.85 -10.99
N ARG A 78 8.59 17.06 -10.80
CA ARG A 78 8.88 17.98 -11.92
C ARG A 78 9.96 17.46 -12.87
N ALA A 79 10.85 16.60 -12.38
CA ALA A 79 11.96 16.04 -13.15
C ALA A 79 11.63 14.71 -13.83
N LEU A 80 10.39 14.23 -13.75
CA LEU A 80 9.99 13.01 -14.43
C LEU A 80 9.99 13.19 -15.96
N PRO A 81 10.38 12.15 -16.72
CA PRO A 81 10.66 10.77 -16.27
C PRO A 81 12.09 10.54 -15.74
N ALA A 82 13.00 11.51 -15.81
CA ALA A 82 14.41 11.31 -15.48
C ALA A 82 14.65 10.91 -14.01
N SER A 83 13.76 11.31 -13.10
CA SER A 83 13.79 11.00 -11.66
C SER A 83 12.97 9.76 -11.27
N ALA A 84 12.49 8.96 -12.23
CA ALA A 84 11.66 7.78 -11.98
C ALA A 84 12.29 6.79 -11.00
N ALA A 85 13.56 6.44 -11.22
CA ALA A 85 14.30 5.51 -10.37
C ALA A 85 14.49 6.06 -8.94
N GLU A 86 14.70 7.37 -8.80
CA GLU A 86 14.81 8.02 -7.50
C GLU A 86 13.49 7.93 -6.73
N LEU A 87 12.36 8.20 -7.38
CA LEU A 87 11.03 8.05 -6.78
C LEU A 87 10.77 6.61 -6.31
N GLN A 88 11.06 5.62 -7.15
CA GLN A 88 10.89 4.20 -6.82
C GLN A 88 11.73 3.82 -5.60
N ALA A 89 13.00 4.22 -5.56
CA ALA A 89 13.89 3.95 -4.43
C ALA A 89 13.41 4.60 -3.13
N GLN A 90 12.86 5.83 -3.18
CA GLN A 90 12.30 6.48 -2.00
C GLN A 90 11.03 5.79 -1.50
N LEU A 91 10.14 5.39 -2.40
CA LEU A 91 8.92 4.63 -2.06
C LEU A 91 9.28 3.30 -1.41
N GLU A 92 10.16 2.52 -2.03
CA GLU A 92 10.61 1.23 -1.52
C GLU A 92 11.24 1.36 -0.13
N LYS A 93 12.23 2.26 0.01
CA LYS A 93 12.92 2.50 1.29
C LYS A 93 11.94 2.87 2.39
N THR A 94 11.01 3.78 2.12
CA THR A 94 10.06 4.28 3.12
C THR A 94 9.06 3.19 3.51
N LEU A 95 8.48 2.49 2.53
CA LEU A 95 7.46 1.47 2.80
C LEU A 95 8.04 0.26 3.53
N LEU A 96 9.24 -0.21 3.15
CA LEU A 96 9.91 -1.30 3.86
C LEU A 96 10.31 -0.93 5.30
N ALA A 97 10.59 0.35 5.57
CA ALA A 97 10.91 0.82 6.91
C ALA A 97 9.69 0.88 7.85
N TYR A 98 8.50 1.19 7.32
CA TYR A 98 7.31 1.52 8.14
C TYR A 98 6.12 0.57 7.99
N GLU A 99 6.18 -0.41 7.09
CA GLU A 99 5.22 -1.52 7.05
C GLU A 99 5.96 -2.86 7.19
N PRO A 100 6.16 -3.35 8.43
CA PRO A 100 6.98 -4.53 8.70
C PRO A 100 6.38 -5.83 8.15
N ARG A 101 5.13 -5.85 7.70
CA ARG A 101 4.53 -7.00 7.01
C ARG A 101 4.94 -7.10 5.55
N LEU A 102 5.47 -6.03 4.94
CA LEU A 102 6.11 -6.08 3.63
C LEU A 102 7.45 -6.81 3.75
N ARG A 103 7.70 -7.73 2.81
CA ARG A 103 8.98 -8.39 2.59
C ARG A 103 9.76 -7.73 1.47
N ALA A 104 9.05 -7.38 0.40
CA ALA A 104 9.60 -6.71 -0.78
C ALA A 104 8.49 -5.90 -1.46
N ILE A 105 8.88 -4.92 -2.24
CA ILE A 105 7.98 -4.11 -3.06
C ILE A 105 8.66 -3.81 -4.39
N GLU A 106 7.90 -3.94 -5.46
CA GLU A 106 8.28 -3.48 -6.80
C GLU A 106 7.36 -2.32 -7.17
N VAL A 107 7.92 -1.24 -7.74
CA VAL A 107 7.17 -0.04 -8.11
C VAL A 107 7.33 0.21 -9.61
N GLU A 108 6.22 0.16 -10.33
CA GLU A 108 6.17 0.45 -11.77
C GLU A 108 5.45 1.77 -11.99
N ILE A 109 6.07 2.70 -12.74
CA ILE A 109 5.40 3.95 -13.13
C ILE A 109 4.52 3.66 -14.33
N LEU A 110 3.24 4.00 -14.22
CA LEU A 110 2.28 3.83 -15.29
C LEU A 110 2.19 5.12 -16.09
N GLN A 111 2.23 5.01 -17.42
CA GLN A 111 1.91 6.11 -18.31
C GLN A 111 0.38 6.19 -18.42
N ASP A 112 -0.25 7.00 -17.57
CA ASP A 112 -1.67 7.32 -17.70
C ASP A 112 -1.86 8.50 -18.65
N SER A 113 -2.83 8.37 -19.56
CA SER A 113 -3.23 9.42 -20.49
C SER A 113 -4.45 10.21 -20.02
N ASP A 114 -4.84 10.07 -18.74
CA ASP A 114 -6.04 10.71 -18.19
C ASP A 114 -5.76 12.19 -17.84
N PRO A 115 -6.44 13.17 -18.45
CA PRO A 115 -6.30 14.59 -18.15
C PRO A 115 -6.82 14.92 -16.74
N GLY A 116 -5.97 14.70 -15.73
CA GLY A 116 -6.27 14.96 -14.33
C GLY A 116 -5.40 14.15 -13.36
N VAL A 117 -4.80 13.06 -13.85
CA VAL A 117 -3.82 12.26 -13.11
C VAL A 117 -2.43 12.81 -13.43
N VAL A 118 -1.78 13.38 -12.42
CA VAL A 118 -0.40 13.88 -12.59
C VAL A 118 0.57 12.72 -12.83
N MET A 119 0.31 11.59 -12.17
CA MET A 119 1.05 10.35 -12.31
C MET A 119 0.31 9.20 -11.63
N SER A 120 0.48 7.99 -12.16
CA SER A 120 0.10 6.76 -11.49
C SER A 120 1.28 5.80 -11.39
N PHE A 121 1.30 5.00 -10.32
CA PHE A 121 2.23 3.90 -10.16
C PHE A 121 1.51 2.67 -9.65
N GLU A 122 2.01 1.51 -10.02
CA GLU A 122 1.59 0.25 -9.45
C GLU A 122 2.65 -0.26 -8.49
N MET A 123 2.21 -0.70 -7.32
CA MET A 123 3.05 -1.34 -6.31
C MET A 123 2.70 -2.81 -6.23
N THR A 124 3.65 -3.68 -6.55
CA THR A 124 3.57 -5.11 -6.28
C THR A 124 4.19 -5.38 -4.92
N CYS A 125 3.34 -5.64 -3.94
CA CYS A 125 3.73 -5.84 -2.55
C CYS A 125 3.77 -7.32 -2.20
N HIS A 126 4.94 -7.80 -1.75
CA HIS A 126 5.11 -9.16 -1.26
C HIS A 126 4.95 -9.16 0.27
N LEU A 127 3.81 -9.63 0.76
CA LEU A 127 3.55 -9.75 2.19
C LEU A 127 4.17 -11.03 2.74
N LYS A 128 4.71 -10.93 3.96
CA LYS A 128 5.37 -12.05 4.65
C LYS A 128 4.42 -13.25 4.84
N LYS A 129 3.12 -13.03 4.95
CA LYS A 129 2.13 -14.07 5.26
C LYS A 129 0.96 -14.11 4.27
N ALA A 130 0.40 -12.96 3.92
CA ALA A 130 -0.73 -12.89 2.99
C ALA A 130 -0.31 -12.97 1.49
N GLY A 131 0.96 -13.24 1.17
CA GLY A 131 1.42 -13.41 -0.20
C GLY A 131 1.44 -12.10 -1.00
N LEU A 132 1.18 -12.16 -2.31
CA LEU A 132 1.29 -11.01 -3.20
C LEU A 132 -0.02 -10.21 -3.27
N VAL A 133 0.09 -8.88 -3.18
CA VAL A 133 -1.00 -7.93 -3.44
C VAL A 133 -0.49 -6.79 -4.33
N ARG A 134 -1.32 -6.34 -5.27
CA ARG A 134 -1.02 -5.20 -6.13
C ARG A 134 -1.90 -4.01 -5.75
N PHE A 135 -1.26 -2.86 -5.60
CA PHE A 135 -1.97 -1.61 -5.38
C PHE A 135 -1.68 -0.63 -6.51
N GLY A 136 -2.74 -0.07 -7.08
CA GLY A 136 -2.65 1.08 -7.97
C GLY A 136 -2.69 2.36 -7.16
N THR A 137 -1.91 3.34 -7.58
CA THR A 137 -1.94 4.67 -7.00
C THR A 137 -2.12 5.72 -8.07
N TYR A 138 -2.69 6.85 -7.66
CA TYR A 138 -2.81 8.03 -8.51
C TYR A 138 -2.62 9.27 -7.64
N PHE A 139 -1.81 10.18 -8.18
CA PHE A 139 -1.51 11.46 -7.55
C PHE A 139 -2.57 12.48 -7.92
N GLU A 140 -3.27 12.99 -6.92
CA GLU A 140 -4.24 14.06 -7.09
C GLU A 140 -3.53 15.42 -7.19
N PRO A 141 -4.06 16.40 -7.94
CA PRO A 141 -3.47 17.73 -8.06
C PRO A 141 -3.20 18.46 -6.73
N GLN A 142 -3.90 18.08 -5.65
CA GLN A 142 -3.72 18.64 -4.30
C GLN A 142 -2.56 18.03 -3.50
N GLY A 143 -1.80 17.09 -4.09
CA GLY A 143 -0.67 16.45 -3.41
C GLY A 143 -1.03 15.18 -2.63
N LYS A 144 -2.26 14.70 -2.76
CA LYS A 144 -2.73 13.46 -2.10
C LYS A 144 -2.50 12.26 -3.00
N ILE A 145 -2.13 11.14 -2.38
CA ILE A 145 -2.00 9.86 -3.07
C ILE A 145 -3.21 9.01 -2.70
N ARG A 146 -3.99 8.61 -3.70
CA ARG A 146 -5.03 7.61 -3.51
C ARG A 146 -4.48 6.23 -3.83
N LEU A 147 -4.96 5.23 -3.09
CA LEU A 147 -4.55 3.84 -3.18
C LEU A 147 -5.78 2.98 -3.47
N SER A 148 -5.72 2.16 -4.51
CA SER A 148 -6.75 1.17 -4.81
C SER A 148 -6.12 -0.21 -4.98
N ARG A 149 -6.77 -1.24 -4.42
CA ARG A 149 -6.36 -2.62 -4.70
C ARG A 149 -6.63 -2.93 -6.16
N ARG A 150 -5.63 -3.41 -6.87
CA ARG A 150 -5.82 -3.99 -8.19
C ARG A 150 -6.19 -5.46 -8.00
N GLY A 151 -7.23 -5.90 -8.69
CA GLY A 151 -7.46 -7.34 -8.86
C GLY A 151 -6.27 -7.98 -9.58
N SER A 152 -6.18 -9.30 -9.58
CA SER A 152 -5.27 -10.01 -10.48
C SER A 152 -5.64 -9.65 -11.92
N SER A 153 -4.99 -8.65 -12.51
CA SER A 153 -5.08 -8.42 -13.94
C SER A 153 -4.44 -9.60 -14.64
N LYS A 154 -5.19 -10.24 -15.56
CA LYS A 154 -4.57 -11.10 -16.57
C LYS A 154 -3.45 -10.29 -17.25
N PRO A 155 -2.30 -10.88 -17.59
CA PRO A 155 -1.30 -10.19 -18.39
C PRO A 155 -1.99 -9.64 -19.64
N ARG A 156 -1.79 -8.35 -19.94
CA ARG A 156 -2.20 -7.79 -21.23
C ARG A 156 -1.42 -8.56 -22.29
N GLU A 157 -2.10 -9.42 -23.04
CA GLU A 157 -1.57 -10.02 -24.25
C GLU A 157 -1.07 -8.89 -25.14
N SER A 158 0.24 -8.90 -25.40
CA SER A 158 0.84 -8.10 -26.45
C SER A 158 0.28 -8.60 -27.78
N THR A 159 -0.78 -7.96 -28.27
CA THR A 159 -1.19 -8.10 -29.67
C THR A 159 -0.13 -7.41 -30.52
N GLY A 160 1.00 -8.09 -30.71
CA GLY A 160 1.89 -7.84 -31.82
C GLY A 160 1.22 -8.38 -33.07
N ASN A 161 0.39 -7.56 -33.71
CA ASN A 161 -0.02 -7.87 -35.07
C ASN A 161 1.02 -7.31 -36.03
N ARG A 162 1.92 -8.19 -36.47
CA ARG A 162 2.56 -8.07 -37.78
C ARG A 162 1.51 -8.43 -38.83
N GLN A 163 1.14 -7.45 -39.65
CA GLN A 163 1.18 -7.47 -41.11
C GLN A 163 0.52 -6.21 -41.65
#